data_AF-A0A2K5LA76-F1
#
_entry.id   AF-A0A2K5LA76-F1
#
_cell.length_a   1.000
_cell.length_b   1.000
_cell.length_c   1.000
_cell.angle_alpha   90.00
_cell.angle_beta   90.00
_cell.angle_gamma   90.00
#
_symmetry.space_group_name_H-M   'P 1'
#
loop_
_entity.id
_entity.type
_entity.pdbx_description
1 polymer ?
#
loop_
_entity_poly.entity_id
_entity_poly.type
_entity_poly.pdbx_seq_one_letter_code
_entity_poly.pdbx_strand_id
1 'polypeptide(L)'
;MAAALWARGATRRLLAALQGQSLRLAAVSSGTHRLTAEERNQAILDLKAAGWSELSERDAIYKEFSFHSFNQAFGFMSRVALQAEKMNHHPEWFNVYNKVQITLTSHDCGGVTKRDVKLATFIEKAAFSV
;
A
#
# COMPACT_ATOMS: atom_id res chain seq x y z
N MET A 1 16.93 -55.06 -47.17
CA MET A 1 17.20 -54.73 -45.76
C MET A 1 16.17 -53.71 -45.30
N ALA A 2 15.55 -54.02 -44.16
CA ALA A 2 14.46 -53.40 -43.40
C ALA A 2 13.84 -52.04 -43.80
N ALA A 3 12.51 -52.07 -43.84
CA ALA A 3 11.56 -50.97 -43.78
C ALA A 3 11.46 -50.35 -42.37
N ALA A 4 11.02 -49.07 -42.28
CA ALA A 4 10.04 -48.62 -41.28
C ALA A 4 9.63 -47.16 -41.55
N LEU A 5 8.46 -47.00 -42.19
CA LEU A 5 7.59 -45.84 -42.07
C LEU A 5 6.72 -46.00 -40.81
N TRP A 6 6.60 -44.97 -39.99
CA TRP A 6 5.55 -44.71 -38.98
C TRP A 6 5.85 -43.34 -38.38
N ALA A 7 4.95 -42.48 -37.91
CA ALA A 7 3.52 -42.29 -38.07
C ALA A 7 3.26 -40.82 -37.65
N ARG A 8 2.17 -40.25 -38.16
CA ARG A 8 1.70 -38.89 -37.88
C ARG A 8 1.28 -38.72 -36.42
N GLY A 9 1.49 -37.53 -35.86
CA GLY A 9 0.92 -37.11 -34.58
C GLY A 9 0.54 -35.62 -34.59
N ALA A 10 -0.72 -35.35 -34.93
CA ALA A 10 -1.52 -34.22 -34.41
C ALA A 10 -1.40 -34.21 -32.87
N THR A 11 -1.37 -33.12 -32.10
CA THR A 11 -2.11 -31.85 -32.14
C THR A 11 -1.50 -31.00 -31.02
N ARG A 12 -1.05 -29.77 -31.27
CA ARG A 12 -0.87 -28.76 -30.20
C ARG A 12 -2.00 -27.73 -30.31
N ARG A 13 -3.16 -28.10 -29.79
CA ARG A 13 -4.22 -27.16 -29.42
C ARG A 13 -4.40 -27.26 -27.92
N LEU A 14 -4.71 -26.11 -27.31
CA LEU A 14 -4.99 -25.83 -25.90
C LEU A 14 -3.78 -25.43 -25.03
N LEU A 15 -3.33 -24.19 -25.24
CA LEU A 15 -2.77 -23.36 -24.18
C LEU A 15 -3.25 -21.91 -24.39
N ALA A 16 -4.57 -21.74 -24.32
CA ALA A 16 -5.22 -20.43 -24.35
C ALA A 16 -6.47 -20.48 -23.46
N ALA A 17 -6.29 -20.73 -22.16
CA ALA A 17 -7.39 -20.64 -21.19
C ALA A 17 -6.97 -20.16 -19.79
N LEU A 18 -5.68 -19.86 -19.55
CA LEU A 18 -5.20 -19.45 -18.23
C LEU A 18 -4.88 -17.95 -18.11
N GLN A 19 -4.90 -17.18 -19.20
CA GLN A 19 -4.65 -15.73 -19.16
C GLN A 19 -5.89 -14.91 -18.74
N GLY A 20 -7.10 -15.49 -18.79
CA GLY A 20 -8.35 -14.76 -18.47
C GLY A 20 -8.75 -14.78 -16.99
N GLN A 21 -8.24 -15.74 -16.19
CA GLN A 21 -8.63 -15.87 -14.78
C GLN A 21 -7.82 -14.93 -13.86
N SER A 22 -6.59 -14.57 -14.24
CA SER A 22 -5.74 -13.67 -13.47
C SER A 22 -6.29 -12.24 -13.41
N LEU A 23 -6.90 -11.74 -14.49
CA LEU A 23 -7.46 -10.39 -14.57
C LEU A 23 -8.73 -10.20 -13.72
N ARG A 24 -9.54 -11.26 -13.50
CA ARG A 24 -10.76 -11.16 -12.68
C ARG A 24 -10.51 -11.11 -11.18
N LEU A 25 -9.45 -11.75 -10.67
CA LEU A 25 -9.13 -11.73 -9.24
C LEU A 25 -8.59 -10.35 -8.79
N ALA A 26 -7.76 -9.71 -9.62
CA ALA A 26 -7.16 -8.41 -9.31
C ALA A 26 -8.19 -7.27 -9.23
N ALA A 27 -9.19 -7.26 -10.13
CA ALA A 27 -10.22 -6.22 -10.16
C ALA A 27 -11.17 -6.26 -8.94
N VAL A 28 -11.45 -7.46 -8.40
CA VAL A 28 -12.31 -7.62 -7.21
C VAL A 28 -11.59 -7.20 -5.93
N SER A 29 -10.27 -7.43 -5.83
CA SER A 29 -9.46 -7.03 -4.67
C SER A 29 -9.23 -5.52 -4.58
N SER A 30 -9.23 -4.80 -5.70
CA SER A 30 -8.98 -3.34 -5.72
C SER A 30 -10.16 -2.52 -5.18
N GLY A 31 -11.40 -3.01 -5.37
CA GLY A 31 -12.60 -2.27 -4.98
C GLY A 31 -12.87 -2.22 -3.47
N THR A 32 -12.39 -3.19 -2.69
CA THR A 32 -12.70 -3.32 -1.25
C THR A 32 -11.96 -2.30 -0.37
N HIS A 33 -10.83 -1.77 -0.84
CA HIS A 33 -10.01 -0.84 -0.07
C HIS A 33 -10.26 0.63 -0.44
N ARG A 34 -10.81 0.90 -1.62
CA ARG A 34 -11.10 2.27 -2.06
C ARG A 34 -12.10 2.95 -1.13
N LEU A 35 -11.88 4.25 -0.93
CA LEU A 35 -12.80 5.13 -0.21
C LEU A 35 -13.88 5.61 -1.18
N THR A 36 -15.13 5.71 -0.72
CA THR A 36 -16.13 6.54 -1.42
C THR A 36 -15.75 8.01 -1.33
N ALA A 37 -16.41 8.89 -2.10
CA ALA A 37 -16.16 10.33 -2.02
C ALA A 37 -16.45 10.88 -0.62
N GLU A 38 -17.53 10.42 0.01
CA GLU A 38 -17.94 10.81 1.36
C GLU A 38 -16.95 10.29 2.41
N GLU A 39 -16.58 9.00 2.34
CA GLU A 39 -15.57 8.41 3.24
C GLU A 39 -14.23 9.14 3.12
N ARG A 40 -13.82 9.48 1.90
CA ARG A 40 -12.59 10.22 1.65
C ARG A 40 -12.65 11.61 2.25
N ASN A 41 -13.71 12.37 1.98
CA ASN A 41 -13.84 13.72 2.49
C ASN A 41 -13.77 13.75 4.02
N GLN A 42 -14.47 12.84 4.69
CA GLN A 42 -14.41 12.75 6.15
C GLN A 42 -13.01 12.36 6.64
N ALA A 43 -12.41 11.32 6.05
CA ALA A 43 -11.08 10.87 6.45
C ALA A 43 -10.01 11.96 6.28
N ILE A 44 -10.07 12.73 5.19
CA ILE A 44 -9.15 13.83 4.93
C ILE A 44 -9.36 14.98 5.93
N LEU A 45 -10.61 15.31 6.29
CA LEU A 45 -10.87 16.31 7.33
C LEU A 45 -10.26 15.90 8.68
N ASP A 46 -10.46 14.65 9.09
CA ASP A 46 -9.93 14.11 10.35
C ASP A 46 -8.40 14.10 10.35
N LEU A 47 -7.79 13.67 9.23
CA LEU A 47 -6.33 13.66 9.06
C LEU A 47 -5.75 15.07 9.06
N LYS A 48 -6.42 16.05 8.43
CA LYS A 48 -6.03 17.46 8.48
C LYS A 48 -6.08 18.03 9.89
N ALA A 49 -7.11 17.68 10.67
CA ALA A 49 -7.19 18.07 12.08
C ALA A 49 -6.04 17.48 12.90
N ALA A 50 -5.53 16.31 12.52
CA ALA A 50 -4.33 15.70 13.10
C ALA A 50 -3.00 16.25 12.50
N GLY A 51 -3.03 17.22 11.59
CA GLY A 51 -1.83 17.85 11.03
C GLY A 51 -1.24 17.15 9.80
N TRP A 52 -1.98 16.22 9.17
CA TRP A 52 -1.62 15.70 7.85
C TRP A 52 -2.06 16.66 6.74
N SER A 53 -1.37 16.63 5.61
CA SER A 53 -1.71 17.37 4.39
C SER A 53 -1.85 16.44 3.20
N GLU A 54 -2.65 16.83 2.21
CA GLU A 54 -2.65 16.18 0.90
C GLU A 54 -1.49 16.71 0.05
N LEU A 55 -0.84 15.83 -0.72
CA LEU A 55 0.16 16.23 -1.70
C LEU A 55 -0.52 16.73 -2.99
N SER A 56 0.11 17.69 -3.67
CA SER A 56 -0.48 18.35 -4.85
C SER A 56 -0.28 17.58 -6.15
N GLU A 57 0.80 16.80 -6.22
CA GLU A 57 1.34 16.15 -7.40
C GLU A 57 0.90 14.69 -7.53
N ARG A 58 0.39 14.10 -6.45
CA ARG A 58 -0.12 12.72 -6.41
C ARG A 58 -1.15 12.55 -5.30
N ASP A 59 -2.03 11.57 -5.47
CA ASP A 59 -3.00 11.20 -4.44
C ASP A 59 -2.32 10.49 -3.27
N ALA A 60 -1.85 11.28 -2.31
CA ALA A 60 -1.15 10.84 -1.12
C ALA A 60 -1.35 11.84 0.03
N ILE A 61 -1.17 11.34 1.26
CA ILE A 61 -1.15 12.18 2.47
C ILE A 61 0.26 12.22 3.06
N TYR A 62 0.62 13.36 3.63
CA TYR A 62 1.95 13.65 4.16
C TYR A 62 1.88 14.24 5.57
N LYS A 63 2.84 13.89 6.43
CA LYS A 63 3.09 14.58 7.70
C LYS A 63 4.55 14.46 8.12
N GLU A 64 5.09 15.53 8.72
CA GLU A 64 6.37 15.50 9.42
C GLU A 64 6.14 15.38 10.94
N PHE A 65 6.84 14.44 11.56
CA PHE A 65 6.90 14.26 13.01
C PHE A 65 8.26 14.74 13.51
N SER A 66 8.27 15.47 14.64
CA SER A 66 9.48 15.91 15.32
C SER A 66 9.49 15.38 16.75
N PHE A 67 10.53 14.64 17.11
CA PHE A 67 10.74 14.02 18.43
C PHE A 67 11.83 14.74 19.22
N HIS A 68 12.08 14.34 20.48
CA HIS A 68 13.17 14.94 21.25
C HIS A 68 14.55 14.46 20.79
N SER A 69 14.66 13.20 20.34
CA SER A 69 15.93 12.59 19.95
C SER A 69 15.75 11.53 18.87
N PHE A 70 16.87 11.08 18.28
CA PHE A 70 16.87 9.94 17.36
C PHE A 70 16.36 8.65 18.00
N ASN A 71 16.63 8.42 19.29
CA ASN A 71 16.17 7.20 19.97
C ASN A 71 14.64 7.11 20.01
N GLN A 72 13.96 8.22 20.35
CA GLN A 72 12.50 8.30 20.28
C GLN A 72 11.98 8.13 18.86
N ALA A 73 12.57 8.84 17.89
CA ALA A 73 12.18 8.75 16.49
C ALA A 73 12.27 7.32 15.95
N PHE A 74 13.37 6.62 16.22
CA PHE A 74 13.57 5.25 15.73
C PHE A 74 12.71 4.22 16.49
N GLY A 75 12.43 4.45 17.78
CA GLY A 75 11.45 3.66 18.53
C GLY A 75 10.03 3.80 17.97
N PHE A 76 9.63 5.02 17.62
CA PHE A 76 8.40 5.30 16.88
C PHE A 76 8.38 4.55 15.52
N MET A 77 9.44 4.71 14.71
CA MET A 77 9.55 4.06 13.40
C MET A 77 9.45 2.54 13.51
N SER A 78 10.10 1.94 14.51
CA SER A 78 10.05 0.48 14.74
C SER A 78 8.61 -0.02 14.98
N ARG A 79 7.80 0.72 15.74
CA ARG A 79 6.38 0.38 15.96
C ARG A 79 5.57 0.51 14.67
N VAL A 80 5.83 1.54 13.87
CA VAL A 80 5.19 1.72 12.56
C VAL A 80 5.56 0.59 11.60
N ALA A 81 6.82 0.17 11.56
CA ALA A 81 7.28 -0.94 10.73
C ALA A 81 6.58 -2.27 11.09
N LEU A 82 6.44 -2.59 12.38
CA LEU A 82 5.71 -3.78 12.82
C LEU A 82 4.23 -3.76 12.39
N GLN A 83 3.59 -2.58 12.47
CA GLN A 83 2.22 -2.44 12.02
C GLN A 83 2.10 -2.50 10.50
N ALA A 84 3.05 -1.94 9.77
CA ALA A 84 3.12 -2.00 8.31
C ALA A 84 3.16 -3.45 7.82
N GLU A 85 4.04 -4.27 8.40
CA GLU A 85 4.12 -5.71 8.10
C GLU A 85 2.80 -6.44 8.41
N LYS A 86 2.21 -6.17 9.58
CA LYS A 86 0.91 -6.76 9.95
C LYS A 86 -0.22 -6.39 8.98
N MET A 87 -0.16 -5.19 8.40
CA MET A 87 -1.16 -4.69 7.46
C MET A 87 -0.83 -5.04 6.01
N ASN A 88 0.38 -5.52 5.72
CA ASN A 88 0.95 -5.56 4.37
C ASN A 88 0.74 -4.21 3.63
N HIS A 89 1.06 -3.11 4.32
CA HIS A 89 0.90 -1.75 3.80
C HIS A 89 2.00 -0.87 4.38
N HIS A 90 2.90 -0.38 3.54
CA HIS A 90 4.14 0.25 3.96
C HIS A 90 4.15 1.76 3.71
N PRO A 91 4.73 2.56 4.62
CA PRO A 91 4.93 3.98 4.36
C PRO A 91 6.09 4.24 3.40
N GLU A 92 6.02 5.36 2.69
CA GLU A 92 7.22 6.03 2.20
C GLU A 92 7.69 6.99 3.29
N TRP A 93 8.97 6.96 3.67
CA TRP A 93 9.47 7.88 4.70
C TRP A 93 10.92 8.31 4.52
N PHE A 94 11.24 9.43 5.16
CA PHE A 94 12.59 9.97 5.29
C PHE A 94 12.84 10.32 6.75
N ASN A 95 14.01 9.99 7.28
CA ASN A 95 14.39 10.30 8.66
C ASN A 95 15.77 10.96 8.71
N VAL A 96 15.85 12.06 9.46
CA VAL A 96 17.10 12.70 9.86
C VAL A 96 17.01 13.02 11.34
N TYR A 97 17.84 12.35 12.14
CA TYR A 97 17.87 12.50 13.59
C TYR A 97 16.47 12.38 14.22
N ASN A 98 15.93 13.45 14.79
CA ASN A 98 14.66 13.47 15.48
C ASN A 98 13.46 13.78 14.57
N LYS A 99 13.64 13.96 13.25
CA LYS A 99 12.58 14.26 12.29
C LYS A 99 12.25 13.04 11.45
N VAL A 100 10.96 12.72 11.31
CA VAL A 100 10.46 11.64 10.45
C VAL A 100 9.37 12.20 9.56
N GLN A 101 9.62 12.23 8.26
CA GLN A 101 8.68 12.64 7.23
C GLN A 101 8.02 11.38 6.66
N ILE A 102 6.69 11.32 6.65
CA ILE A 102 5.93 10.16 6.20
C ILE A 102 4.97 10.57 5.10
N THR A 103 4.99 9.82 4.00
CA THR A 103 3.97 9.86 2.95
C THR A 103 3.25 8.52 2.87
N LEU A 104 1.92 8.54 2.77
CA LEU A 104 1.10 7.34 2.60
C LEU A 104 0.26 7.44 1.33
N THR A 105 0.30 6.39 0.53
CA THR A 105 -0.57 6.13 -0.62
C THR A 105 -0.60 4.63 -0.89
N SER A 106 -1.66 4.14 -1.53
CA SER A 106 -1.74 2.75 -1.97
C SER A 106 -1.30 2.62 -3.43
N HIS A 107 -0.07 2.15 -3.64
CA HIS A 107 0.55 2.02 -4.97
C HIS A 107 -0.24 1.13 -5.94
N ASP A 108 -0.84 0.05 -5.43
CA ASP A 108 -1.66 -0.89 -6.20
C ASP A 108 -3.01 -0.29 -6.64
N CYS A 109 -3.49 0.76 -5.97
CA CYS A 109 -4.74 1.46 -6.27
C CYS A 109 -4.53 2.83 -6.91
N GLY A 110 -3.28 3.34 -6.91
CA GLY A 110 -2.92 4.65 -7.43
C GLY A 110 -3.44 5.83 -6.61
N GLY A 111 -3.65 5.66 -5.30
CA GLY A 111 -4.22 6.71 -4.46
C GLY A 111 -4.49 6.33 -3.01
N VAL A 112 -5.07 7.26 -2.25
CA VAL A 112 -5.39 7.08 -0.83
C VAL A 112 -6.58 6.12 -0.66
N THR A 113 -6.40 5.12 0.20
CA THR A 113 -7.39 4.10 0.52
C THR A 113 -7.64 3.98 2.03
N LYS A 114 -8.55 3.08 2.41
CA LYS A 114 -8.80 2.72 3.82
C LYS A 114 -7.54 2.24 4.55
N ARG A 115 -6.57 1.64 3.83
CA ARG A 115 -5.30 1.19 4.43
C ARG A 115 -4.43 2.35 4.86
N ASP A 116 -4.35 3.39 4.02
CA ASP A 116 -3.60 4.62 4.31
C ASP A 116 -4.17 5.32 5.55
N VAL A 117 -5.50 5.50 5.59
CA VAL A 117 -6.20 6.10 6.75
C VAL A 117 -5.97 5.29 8.03
N LYS A 118 -6.02 3.95 7.94
CA LYS A 118 -5.79 3.06 9.09
C LYS A 118 -4.35 3.13 9.59
N LEU A 119 -3.37 3.17 8.69
CA LEU A 119 -1.96 3.28 9.05
C LEU A 119 -1.65 4.68 9.62
N ALA A 120 -2.19 5.75 9.03
CA ALA A 120 -2.08 7.11 9.55
C ALA A 120 -2.63 7.22 10.98
N THR A 121 -3.82 6.64 11.23
CA THR A 121 -4.42 6.59 12.58
C THR A 121 -3.53 5.84 13.58
N PHE A 122 -2.90 4.73 13.15
CA PHE A 122 -1.95 4.02 14.00
C PHE A 122 -0.69 4.86 14.27
N ILE A 123 -0.17 5.52 13.25
CA ILE A 123 1.00 6.41 13.33
C ILE A 123 0.76 7.51 14.37
N GLU A 124 -0.42 8.16 14.37
CA GLU A 124 -0.77 9.15 15.39
C GLU A 124 -0.71 8.57 16.80
N LYS A 125 -1.30 7.39 17.02
CA LYS A 125 -1.24 6.69 18.32
C LYS A 125 0.19 6.34 18.71
N ALA A 126 1.00 5.91 17.74
CA ALA A 126 2.39 5.58 17.96
C ALA A 126 3.18 6.82 18.39
N ALA A 127 3.02 7.94 17.69
CA ALA A 127 3.70 9.21 17.95
C ALA A 127 3.32 9.80 19.31
N PHE A 128 2.05 9.69 19.74
CA PHE A 128 1.60 10.23 21.03
C PHE A 128 2.17 9.49 22.26
N SER A 129 2.69 8.27 22.07
CA SER A 129 3.15 7.40 23.18
C SER A 129 4.68 7.38 23.35
N VAL A 130 5.40 8.37 22.81
CA VAL A 130 6.88 8.46 22.85
C VAL A 130 7.30 9.84 23.34
#